data_AF-A0AAD1ZNH4-F1
#
_entry.id   AF-A0AAD1ZNH4-F1
#
_cell.length_a   1.000
_cell.length_b   1.000
_cell.length_c   1.000
_cell.angle_alpha   90.00
_cell.angle_beta   90.00
_cell.angle_gamma   90.00
#
_symmetry.space_group_name_H-M   'P 1'
#
loop_
_entity.id
_entity.type
_entity.pdbx_description
1 polymer ?
#
loop_
_entity_poly.entity_id
_entity_poly.type
_entity_poly.pdbx_seq_one_letter_code
_entity_poly.pdbx_strand_id
1 'polypeptide(L)'
;MVMHALANRKNCSLELLKITAVGTSTNRLEETDQWLSSFANSMNLPFSFKIVLSEMKDVKKDMFKLEGDEVVAVFLKMCLWSLLSCPNHLKILLRVIKGLNPCVVMVTEVEANTNTSSFMHRFYEALVLFNELSPSSLSQANLLINRSGCLSFCTLNMNGKSIIVNWKGTPMLFLSAWKLQCD
;
A
#
# COMPACT_ATOMS: atom_id res chain seq x y z
N MET A 1 -3.39 8.28 -11.01
CA MET A 1 -2.29 7.86 -11.92
C MET A 1 -2.59 6.53 -12.63
N VAL A 2 -2.94 5.45 -11.92
CA VAL A 2 -3.25 4.14 -12.54
C VAL A 2 -4.40 4.21 -13.55
N MET A 3 -5.56 4.74 -13.16
CA MET A 3 -6.73 4.87 -14.06
C MET A 3 -6.40 5.68 -15.33
N HIS A 4 -5.66 6.78 -15.19
CA HIS A 4 -5.24 7.60 -16.33
C HIS A 4 -4.30 6.84 -17.27
N ALA A 5 -3.37 6.04 -16.74
CA ALA A 5 -2.48 5.21 -17.55
C ALA A 5 -3.26 4.09 -18.27
N LEU A 6 -4.27 3.52 -17.62
CA LEU A 6 -5.15 2.50 -18.21
C LEU A 6 -6.04 3.08 -19.30
N ALA A 7 -6.68 4.22 -19.07
CA ALA A 7 -7.58 4.87 -20.03
C ALA A 7 -6.86 5.27 -21.33
N ASN A 8 -5.56 5.58 -21.27
CA ASN A 8 -4.76 5.99 -22.44
C ASN A 8 -3.99 4.85 -23.11
N ARG A 9 -4.20 3.60 -22.69
CA ARG A 9 -3.46 2.44 -23.21
C ARG A 9 -4.00 2.04 -24.59
N LYS A 10 -3.17 2.16 -25.63
CA LYS A 10 -3.58 1.91 -27.04
C LYS A 10 -3.72 0.44 -27.44
N ASN A 11 -3.05 -0.48 -26.75
CA ASN A 11 -2.86 -1.87 -27.21
C ASN A 11 -3.74 -2.91 -26.49
N CYS A 12 -4.60 -2.50 -25.55
CA CYS A 12 -5.44 -3.42 -24.79
C CYS A 12 -6.61 -2.64 -24.17
N SER A 13 -7.84 -2.94 -24.59
CA SER A 13 -9.05 -2.43 -23.95
C SER A 13 -9.30 -3.23 -22.68
N LEU A 14 -9.23 -2.56 -21.53
CA LEU A 14 -9.60 -3.16 -20.26
C LEU A 14 -11.13 -3.26 -20.19
N GLU A 15 -11.67 -4.47 -20.01
CA GLU A 15 -13.12 -4.68 -19.89
C GLU A 15 -13.67 -4.08 -18.60
N LEU A 16 -12.94 -4.24 -17.49
CA LEU A 16 -13.31 -3.71 -16.19
C LEU A 16 -12.10 -3.49 -15.30
N LEU A 17 -11.97 -2.31 -14.69
CA LEU A 17 -11.12 -2.11 -13.53
C LEU A 17 -11.92 -2.34 -12.25
N LYS A 18 -11.65 -3.44 -11.55
CA LYS A 18 -12.24 -3.74 -10.24
C LYS A 18 -11.24 -3.44 -9.11
N ILE A 19 -11.63 -2.60 -8.16
CA ILE A 19 -10.86 -2.35 -6.93
C ILE A 19 -11.64 -2.91 -5.74
N THR A 20 -11.00 -3.82 -4.98
CA THR A 20 -11.53 -4.27 -3.70
C THR A 20 -10.71 -3.65 -2.57
N ALA A 21 -11.32 -2.78 -1.78
CA ALA A 21 -10.70 -2.17 -0.62
C ALA A 21 -11.10 -2.90 0.67
N VAL A 22 -10.10 -3.29 1.46
CA VAL A 22 -10.29 -3.93 2.76
C VAL A 22 -10.04 -2.90 3.86
N GLY A 23 -10.95 -2.80 4.83
CA GLY A 23 -10.76 -1.93 6.00
C GLY A 23 -11.79 -2.20 7.09
N THR A 24 -11.65 -1.49 8.22
CA THR A 24 -12.48 -1.70 9.41
C THR A 24 -13.62 -0.69 9.55
N SER A 25 -13.68 0.34 8.70
CA SER A 25 -14.74 1.35 8.71
C SER A 25 -15.13 1.77 7.30
N THR A 26 -16.41 2.11 7.13
CA THR A 26 -17.01 2.42 5.83
C THR A 26 -16.75 3.86 5.37
N ASN A 27 -16.85 4.86 6.26
CA ASN A 27 -16.89 6.27 5.89
C ASN A 27 -15.80 6.68 4.87
N ARG A 28 -14.52 6.37 5.17
CA ARG A 28 -13.41 6.71 4.27
C ARG A 28 -13.38 5.89 2.98
N LEU A 29 -13.87 4.65 3.03
CA LEU A 29 -13.91 3.75 1.89
C LEU A 29 -15.03 4.13 0.92
N GLU A 30 -16.18 4.57 1.43
CA GLU A 30 -17.30 5.08 0.64
C GLU A 30 -16.95 6.41 -0.04
N GLU A 31 -16.32 7.34 0.68
CA GLU A 31 -15.78 8.57 0.08
C GLU A 31 -14.77 8.25 -1.03
N THR A 32 -13.90 7.27 -0.80
CA THR A 32 -12.91 6.83 -1.80
C THR A 32 -13.58 6.21 -3.02
N ASP A 33 -14.61 5.37 -2.82
CA ASP A 33 -15.42 4.81 -3.91
C ASP A 33 -16.05 5.92 -4.75
N GLN A 34 -16.79 6.83 -4.14
CA GLN A 34 -17.47 7.93 -4.84
C GLN A 34 -16.48 8.76 -5.68
N TRP A 35 -15.32 9.08 -5.10
CA TRP A 35 -14.29 9.84 -5.79
C TRP A 35 -13.68 9.06 -6.96
N LEU A 36 -13.31 7.80 -6.75
CA LEU A 36 -12.71 6.95 -7.79
C LEU A 36 -13.69 6.63 -8.92
N SER A 37 -14.95 6.37 -8.58
CA SER A 37 -16.04 6.12 -9.52
C SER A 37 -16.30 7.35 -10.39
N SER A 38 -16.39 8.53 -9.79
CA SER A 38 -16.51 9.80 -10.53
C SER A 38 -15.32 10.06 -11.43
N PHE A 39 -14.10 9.79 -10.95
CA PHE A 39 -12.87 9.96 -11.73
C PHE A 39 -12.78 8.99 -12.91
N ALA A 40 -13.13 7.71 -12.72
CA ALA A 40 -13.17 6.72 -13.79
C ALA A 40 -14.20 7.08 -14.87
N ASN A 41 -15.40 7.53 -14.46
CA ASN A 41 -16.44 8.00 -15.37
C ASN A 41 -15.97 9.17 -16.24
N SER A 42 -15.21 10.12 -15.67
CA SER A 42 -14.68 11.27 -16.43
C SER A 42 -13.73 10.88 -17.57
N MET A 43 -13.19 9.66 -17.55
CA MET A 43 -12.30 9.10 -18.58
C MET A 43 -12.95 7.96 -19.38
N ASN A 44 -14.27 7.73 -19.22
CA ASN A 44 -15.00 6.60 -19.80
C ASN A 44 -14.35 5.24 -19.51
N LEU A 45 -13.77 5.07 -18.32
CA LEU A 45 -13.13 3.83 -17.90
C LEU A 45 -14.15 2.95 -17.18
N PRO A 46 -14.44 1.72 -17.66
CA PRO A 46 -15.28 0.77 -16.94
C PRO A 46 -14.67 0.47 -15.56
N PHE A 47 -15.45 0.70 -14.50
CA PHE A 47 -14.94 0.66 -13.13
C PHE A 47 -15.95 0.07 -12.15
N SER A 48 -15.44 -0.70 -11.18
CA SER A 48 -16.19 -1.20 -10.04
C SER A 48 -15.35 -1.09 -8.77
N PHE A 49 -15.97 -0.63 -7.69
CA PHE A 49 -15.37 -0.60 -6.37
C PHE A 49 -16.16 -1.50 -5.42
N LYS A 50 -15.44 -2.27 -4.60
CA LYS A 50 -16.01 -3.17 -3.60
C LYS A 50 -15.36 -2.94 -2.26
N ILE A 51 -16.18 -2.77 -1.24
CA ILE A 51 -15.73 -2.64 0.14
C ILE A 51 -15.83 -4.01 0.83
N VAL A 52 -14.74 -4.41 1.48
CA VAL A 52 -14.69 -5.56 2.38
C VAL A 52 -14.42 -5.06 3.78
N LEU A 53 -15.46 -5.08 4.63
CA LEU A 53 -15.35 -4.71 6.03
C LEU A 53 -14.78 -5.88 6.84
N SER A 54 -13.48 -5.78 7.16
CA SER A 54 -12.75 -6.84 7.84
C SER A 54 -11.47 -6.30 8.48
N GLU A 55 -11.08 -6.87 9.62
CA GLU A 55 -9.71 -6.73 10.11
C GLU A 55 -8.76 -7.58 9.25
N MET A 56 -7.52 -7.13 9.09
CA MET A 56 -6.53 -7.82 8.24
C MET A 56 -6.28 -9.29 8.65
N LYS A 57 -6.45 -9.63 9.92
CA LYS A 57 -6.31 -10.99 10.46
C LYS A 57 -7.45 -11.93 10.06
N ASP A 58 -8.62 -11.37 9.72
CA ASP A 58 -9.87 -12.10 9.46
C ASP A 58 -10.22 -12.15 7.97
N VAL A 59 -9.37 -11.57 7.11
CA VAL A 59 -9.55 -11.56 5.65
C VAL A 59 -9.48 -13.00 5.12
N LYS A 60 -10.42 -13.34 4.23
CA LYS A 60 -10.48 -14.65 3.56
C LYS A 60 -10.59 -14.48 2.04
N LYS A 61 -10.12 -15.49 1.30
CA LYS A 61 -10.08 -15.48 -0.17
C LYS A 61 -11.47 -15.30 -0.80
N ASP A 62 -12.48 -15.95 -0.25
CA ASP A 62 -13.87 -15.91 -0.73
C ASP A 62 -14.49 -14.50 -0.63
N MET A 63 -14.00 -13.65 0.26
CA MET A 63 -14.48 -12.26 0.41
C MET A 63 -14.23 -11.43 -0.85
N PHE A 64 -13.22 -11.76 -1.66
CA PHE A 64 -12.86 -10.99 -2.86
C PHE A 64 -13.80 -11.27 -4.04
N LYS A 65 -14.44 -12.44 -4.11
CA LYS A 65 -15.32 -12.85 -5.23
C LYS A 65 -14.65 -12.61 -6.59
N LEU A 66 -13.51 -13.28 -6.81
CA LEU A 66 -12.77 -13.23 -8.06
C LEU A 66 -13.44 -14.11 -9.13
N GLU A 67 -13.45 -13.61 -10.36
CA GLU A 67 -13.83 -14.34 -11.56
C GLU A 67 -12.60 -15.01 -12.19
N GLY A 68 -12.79 -16.04 -13.01
CA GLY A 68 -11.72 -16.96 -13.43
C GLY A 68 -10.67 -16.37 -14.37
N ASP A 69 -10.99 -15.27 -15.03
CA ASP A 69 -10.20 -14.57 -16.04
C ASP A 69 -9.56 -13.26 -15.51
N GLU A 70 -9.77 -12.93 -14.25
CA GLU A 70 -9.22 -11.72 -13.64
C GLU A 70 -7.70 -11.80 -13.41
N VAL A 71 -6.99 -10.75 -13.84
CA VAL A 71 -5.59 -10.53 -13.44
C VAL A 71 -5.55 -9.77 -12.12
N VAL A 72 -5.06 -10.43 -11.07
CA VAL A 72 -5.05 -9.87 -9.72
C VAL A 72 -3.73 -9.15 -9.43
N ALA A 73 -3.81 -7.92 -8.96
CA ALA A 73 -2.71 -7.20 -8.31
C ALA A 73 -3.09 -6.90 -6.86
N VAL A 74 -2.16 -7.09 -5.92
CA VAL A 74 -2.38 -6.82 -4.50
C VAL A 74 -1.52 -5.63 -4.09
N PHE A 75 -2.11 -4.65 -3.40
CA PHE A 75 -1.40 -3.52 -2.82
C PHE A 75 -1.56 -3.52 -1.30
N LEU A 76 -0.45 -3.61 -0.59
CA LEU A 76 -0.36 -3.56 0.86
C LEU A 76 0.27 -2.24 1.28
N LYS A 77 -0.47 -1.45 2.05
CA LYS A 77 0.01 -0.21 2.63
C LYS A 77 -0.02 -0.30 4.14
N MET A 78 1.16 -0.20 4.74
CA MET A 78 1.39 -0.17 6.19
C MET A 78 0.69 -1.31 6.94
N CYS A 79 0.62 -2.48 6.33
CA CYS A 79 -0.19 -3.60 6.80
C CYS A 79 0.69 -4.64 7.50
N LEU A 80 1.80 -5.02 6.86
CA LEU A 80 2.67 -6.08 7.35
C LEU A 80 3.34 -5.68 8.66
N TRP A 81 3.73 -4.40 8.80
CA TRP A 81 4.35 -3.90 10.02
C TRP A 81 3.44 -4.10 11.25
N SER A 82 2.14 -3.85 11.11
CA SER A 82 1.15 -4.06 12.19
C SER A 82 0.99 -5.53 12.60
N LEU A 83 1.30 -6.47 11.71
CA LEU A 83 1.16 -7.91 11.92
C LEU A 83 2.46 -8.58 12.41
N LEU A 84 3.59 -7.86 12.48
CA LEU A 84 4.86 -8.41 12.96
C LEU A 84 4.77 -8.93 14.40
N SER A 85 3.97 -8.28 15.24
CA SER A 85 3.73 -8.69 16.62
C SER A 85 2.94 -10.00 16.73
N CYS A 86 2.28 -10.44 15.64
CA CYS A 86 1.45 -11.64 15.59
C CYS A 86 1.80 -12.50 14.36
N PRO A 87 2.91 -13.27 14.41
CA PRO A 87 3.40 -14.04 13.25
C PRO A 87 2.36 -14.99 12.62
N ASN A 88 1.43 -15.52 13.43
CA ASN A 88 0.35 -16.37 12.94
C ASN A 88 -0.64 -15.60 12.05
N HIS A 89 -1.01 -14.36 12.42
CA HIS A 89 -1.89 -13.52 11.59
C HIS A 89 -1.21 -13.11 10.28
N LEU A 90 0.08 -12.77 10.34
CA LEU A 90 0.89 -12.50 9.14
C LEU A 90 0.90 -13.71 8.20
N LYS A 91 1.16 -14.93 8.73
CA LYS A 91 1.13 -16.17 7.94
C LYS A 91 -0.24 -16.41 7.29
N ILE A 92 -1.33 -16.17 8.01
CA ILE A 92 -2.69 -16.31 7.48
C ILE A 92 -2.90 -15.34 6.31
N LEU A 93 -2.57 -14.05 6.49
CA LEU A 93 -2.70 -13.04 5.43
C LEU A 93 -1.88 -13.43 4.18
N LEU A 94 -0.62 -13.84 4.36
CA LEU A 94 0.25 -14.25 3.25
C LEU A 94 -0.30 -15.48 2.51
N ARG A 95 -0.92 -16.45 3.21
CA ARG A 95 -1.61 -17.58 2.57
C ARG A 95 -2.81 -17.13 1.75
N VAL A 96 -3.60 -16.18 2.25
CA VAL A 96 -4.72 -15.61 1.50
C VAL A 96 -4.21 -14.94 0.23
N ILE A 97 -3.19 -14.09 0.34
CA ILE A 97 -2.58 -13.41 -0.82
C ILE A 97 -2.04 -14.42 -1.82
N LYS A 98 -1.32 -15.47 -1.39
CA LYS A 98 -0.86 -16.55 -2.28
C LYS A 98 -2.06 -17.24 -2.95
N GLY A 99 -3.13 -17.49 -2.21
CA GLY A 99 -4.36 -18.09 -2.72
C GLY A 99 -5.11 -17.24 -3.74
N LEU A 100 -4.92 -15.92 -3.76
CA LEU A 100 -5.46 -15.03 -4.79
C LEU A 100 -4.68 -15.11 -6.12
N ASN A 101 -3.54 -15.79 -6.15
CA ASN A 101 -2.66 -15.95 -7.32
C ASN A 101 -2.33 -14.62 -8.04
N PRO A 102 -1.83 -13.58 -7.33
CA PRO A 102 -1.59 -12.28 -7.92
C PRO A 102 -0.41 -12.28 -8.89
N CYS A 103 -0.53 -11.52 -9.98
CA CYS A 103 0.58 -11.29 -10.90
C CYS A 103 1.67 -10.40 -10.29
N VAL A 104 1.28 -9.53 -9.35
CA VAL A 104 2.18 -8.66 -8.59
C VAL A 104 1.59 -8.35 -7.21
N VAL A 105 2.45 -8.33 -6.20
CA VAL A 105 2.16 -7.81 -4.86
C VAL A 105 3.05 -6.59 -4.64
N MET A 106 2.44 -5.43 -4.43
CA MET A 106 3.14 -4.20 -4.10
C MET A 106 3.00 -3.93 -2.61
N VAL A 107 4.12 -3.63 -1.95
CA VAL A 107 4.20 -3.43 -0.50
C VAL A 107 4.81 -2.07 -0.21
N THR A 108 4.15 -1.31 0.65
CA THR A 108 4.65 -0.04 1.20
C THR A 108 4.60 -0.09 2.73
N GLU A 109 5.72 0.10 3.40
CA GLU A 109 5.82 0.00 4.86
C GLU A 109 6.81 1.04 5.40
N VAL A 110 6.78 1.28 6.71
CA VAL A 110 7.81 2.07 7.39
C VAL A 110 9.12 1.29 7.43
N GLU A 111 10.22 1.96 7.10
CA GLU A 111 11.57 1.43 7.26
C GLU A 111 12.04 1.69 8.69
N ALA A 112 11.75 0.78 9.63
CA ALA A 112 12.22 0.86 11.01
C ALA A 112 12.43 -0.53 11.61
N ASN A 113 13.54 -0.72 12.34
CA ASN A 113 13.88 -2.02 12.93
C ASN A 113 13.26 -2.18 14.33
N THR A 114 11.94 -2.19 14.39
CA THR A 114 11.18 -2.28 15.65
C THR A 114 10.83 -3.71 16.05
N ASN A 115 11.43 -4.75 15.43
CA ASN A 115 11.12 -6.15 15.72
C ASN A 115 12.29 -6.93 16.38
N THR A 116 13.34 -6.23 16.80
CA THR A 116 14.47 -6.84 17.52
C THR A 116 14.06 -7.34 18.91
N SER A 117 14.81 -8.27 19.52
CA SER A 117 14.50 -8.82 20.85
C SER A 117 14.69 -7.82 21.99
N SER A 118 15.60 -6.83 21.83
CA SER A 118 15.91 -5.83 22.85
C SER A 118 14.85 -4.73 22.93
N PHE A 119 14.21 -4.58 24.09
CA PHE A 119 13.26 -3.50 24.34
C PHE A 119 13.89 -2.11 24.14
N MET A 120 15.09 -1.89 24.68
CA MET A 120 15.77 -0.59 24.56
C MET A 120 16.07 -0.23 23.11
N HIS A 121 16.43 -1.22 22.29
CA HIS A 121 16.63 -1.00 20.86
C HIS A 121 15.31 -0.65 20.17
N ARG A 122 14.24 -1.42 20.39
CA ARG A 122 12.92 -1.11 19.83
C ARG A 122 12.41 0.27 20.26
N PHE A 123 12.62 0.65 21.52
CA PHE A 123 12.20 1.93 22.07
C PHE A 123 12.98 3.09 21.44
N TYR A 124 14.30 2.95 21.30
CA TYR A 124 15.13 3.94 20.62
C TYR A 124 14.73 4.12 19.14
N GLU A 125 14.60 3.03 18.40
CA GLU A 125 14.16 3.04 17.00
C GLU A 125 12.78 3.68 16.84
N ALA A 126 11.82 3.35 17.72
CA ALA A 126 10.50 3.96 17.72
C ALA A 126 10.56 5.46 18.04
N LEU A 127 11.39 5.86 19.01
CA LEU A 127 11.56 7.26 19.38
C LEU A 127 12.14 8.09 18.22
N VAL A 128 13.15 7.57 17.53
CA VAL A 128 13.71 8.20 16.33
C VAL A 128 12.63 8.34 15.25
N LEU A 129 11.89 7.27 14.96
CA LEU A 129 10.80 7.29 13.99
C LEU A 129 9.71 8.33 14.32
N PHE A 130 9.23 8.37 15.57
CA PHE A 130 8.15 9.28 15.99
C PHE A 130 8.61 10.74 16.11
N ASN A 131 9.86 10.99 16.52
CA ASN A 131 10.41 12.35 16.54
C ASN A 131 10.56 12.92 15.12
N GLU A 132 10.98 12.09 14.16
CA GLU A 132 11.08 12.48 12.76
C GLU A 132 9.70 12.66 12.11
N LEU A 133 8.67 11.96 12.58
CA LEU A 133 7.27 12.14 12.16
C LEU A 133 6.51 13.21 12.97
N SER A 134 7.20 13.95 13.86
CA SER A 134 6.56 14.91 14.76
C SER A 134 5.80 16.04 14.03
N PRO A 135 4.88 16.75 14.71
CA PRO A 135 4.13 17.86 14.11
C PRO A 135 5.02 18.96 13.50
N SER A 136 6.23 19.14 14.01
CA SER A 136 7.22 20.08 13.46
C SER A 136 7.75 19.60 12.10
N SER A 137 7.97 18.29 11.94
CA SER A 137 8.32 17.69 10.65
C SER A 137 7.13 17.69 9.68
N LEU A 138 5.92 17.46 10.18
CA LEU A 138 4.67 17.50 9.41
C LEU A 138 4.36 18.92 8.89
N SER A 139 4.58 19.94 9.73
CA SER A 139 4.44 21.35 9.34
C SER A 139 5.46 21.75 8.27
N GLN A 140 6.71 21.30 8.41
CA GLN A 140 7.73 21.49 7.38
C GLN A 140 7.37 20.77 6.08
N ALA A 141 6.91 19.52 6.14
CA ALA A 141 6.46 18.77 4.97
C ALA A 141 5.27 19.44 4.27
N ASN A 142 4.27 19.91 5.02
CA ASN A 142 3.10 20.61 4.47
C ASN A 142 3.46 21.96 3.83
N LEU A 143 4.40 22.72 4.41
CA LEU A 143 4.91 23.95 3.82
C LEU A 143 5.68 23.69 2.52
N LEU A 144 6.33 22.53 2.40
CA LEU A 144 7.10 22.12 1.24
C LEU A 144 6.23 21.48 0.14
N ILE A 145 5.16 20.76 0.48
CA ILE A 145 4.18 20.24 -0.50
C ILE A 145 3.47 21.39 -1.22
N ASN A 146 3.27 22.53 -0.56
CA ASN A 146 2.65 23.72 -1.13
C ASN A 146 3.60 24.60 -1.97
N ARG A 147 4.90 24.25 -2.06
CA ARG A 147 5.86 24.91 -2.95
C ARG A 147 6.37 23.89 -3.97
N SER A 148 6.15 24.15 -5.25
CA SER A 148 6.48 23.30 -6.41
C SER A 148 7.99 23.09 -6.63
N GLY A 149 8.66 22.40 -5.68
CA GLY A 149 10.08 22.06 -5.72
C GLY A 149 10.41 20.87 -4.81
N CYS A 150 9.77 19.72 -5.06
CA CYS A 150 9.74 18.58 -4.12
C CYS A 150 10.90 17.57 -4.25
N LEU A 151 11.99 17.88 -4.97
CA LEU A 151 13.03 16.89 -5.29
C LEU A 151 14.35 17.00 -4.49
N SER A 152 14.57 18.04 -3.69
CA SER A 152 15.89 18.25 -3.05
C SER A 152 16.08 17.59 -1.67
N PHE A 153 15.01 17.14 -1.00
CA PHE A 153 15.09 16.59 0.37
C PHE A 153 14.73 15.10 0.49
N CYS A 154 14.03 14.56 -0.51
CA CYS A 154 13.68 13.16 -0.60
C CYS A 154 14.64 12.46 -1.55
N THR A 155 15.46 11.53 -1.04
CA THR A 155 16.32 10.72 -1.91
C THR A 155 15.74 9.33 -2.07
N LEU A 156 15.66 8.87 -3.31
CA LEU A 156 15.27 7.51 -3.65
C LEU A 156 16.53 6.68 -3.77
N ASN A 157 16.69 5.72 -2.86
CA ASN A 157 17.78 4.78 -2.90
C ASN A 157 17.23 3.39 -3.24
N MET A 158 17.93 2.64 -4.07
CA MET A 158 17.60 1.23 -4.30
C MET A 158 18.41 0.35 -3.34
N ASN A 159 17.72 -0.48 -2.56
CA ASN A 159 18.35 -1.52 -1.75
C ASN A 159 17.98 -2.89 -2.33
N GLY A 160 18.74 -3.35 -3.33
CA GLY A 160 18.47 -4.60 -4.03
C GLY A 160 17.14 -4.57 -4.80
N LYS A 161 16.05 -5.06 -4.17
CA LYS A 161 14.71 -5.22 -4.79
C LYS A 161 13.66 -4.21 -4.30
N SER A 162 14.04 -3.27 -3.44
CA SER A 162 13.13 -2.24 -2.91
C SER A 162 13.65 -0.83 -3.18
N ILE A 163 12.71 0.11 -3.35
CA ILE A 163 12.97 1.55 -3.38
C ILE A 163 12.74 2.07 -1.97
N ILE A 164 13.73 2.76 -1.42
CA ILE A 164 13.66 3.40 -0.11
C ILE A 164 13.50 4.90 -0.33
N VAL A 165 12.48 5.48 0.29
CA VAL A 165 12.27 6.91 0.40
C VAL A 165 12.95 7.38 1.69
N ASN A 166 13.99 8.20 1.52
CA ASN A 166 14.70 8.79 2.64
C ASN A 166 14.30 10.25 2.79
N TRP A 167 14.22 10.73 4.03
CA TRP A 167 14.08 12.13 4.38
C TRP A 167 15.38 12.60 5.03
N LYS A 168 16.09 13.55 4.41
CA LYS A 168 17.38 14.07 4.92
C LYS A 168 18.41 12.99 5.28
N GLY A 169 18.44 11.88 4.52
CA GLY A 169 19.36 10.75 4.75
C GLY A 169 18.82 9.65 5.66
N THR A 170 17.65 9.84 6.29
CA THR A 170 17.00 8.83 7.14
C THR A 170 15.95 8.05 6.33
N PRO A 171 16.03 6.71 6.26
CA PRO A 171 15.00 5.90 5.63
C PRO A 171 13.65 6.05 6.35
N MET A 172 12.59 6.35 5.61
CA MET A 172 11.24 6.51 6.21
C MET A 172 10.27 5.45 5.73
N LEU A 173 10.24 5.20 4.42
CA LEU A 173 9.32 4.26 3.80
C LEU A 173 10.08 3.44 2.78
N PHE A 174 9.72 2.16 2.64
CA PHE A 174 10.15 1.38 1.49
C PHE A 174 8.95 0.97 0.64
N LEU A 175 9.19 0.87 -0.66
CA LEU A 175 8.28 0.36 -1.69
C LEU A 175 8.94 -0.85 -2.35
N SER A 176 8.24 -1.97 -2.44
CA SER A 176 8.73 -3.16 -3.15
C SER A 176 7.63 -3.83 -3.95
N ALA A 177 8.00 -4.53 -5.03
CA ALA A 177 7.09 -5.26 -5.90
C ALA A 177 7.55 -6.72 -6.01
N TRP A 178 6.66 -7.65 -5.67
CA TRP A 178 6.96 -9.08 -5.55
C TRP A 178 6.13 -9.85 -6.57
N LYS A 179 6.74 -10.84 -7.20
CA LYS A 179 6.01 -11.88 -7.93
C LYS A 179 6.02 -13.13 -7.07
N LEU A 180 4.84 -13.60 -6.66
CA LEU A 180 4.74 -14.84 -5.91
C LEU A 180 4.83 -16.01 -6.90
N GLN A 181 5.78 -16.92 -6.65
CA GLN A 181 5.85 -18.18 -7.38
C GLN A 181 4.88 -19.17 -6.74
N CYS A 182 4.05 -19.80 -7.56
CA CYS A 182 3.29 -20.99 -7.19
C CYS A 182 4.16 -22.20 -7.54
N ASP A 183 4.38 -23.07 -6.55
CA ASP A 183 5.03 -24.37 -6.73
C ASP A 183 4.04 -25.36 -7.37
#